data_AF-A0A0B0D0B1-F1
#
_entry.id   AF-A0A0B0D0B1-F1
#
_cell.length_a   1.000
_cell.length_b   1.000
_cell.length_c   1.000
_cell.angle_alpha   90.00
_cell.angle_beta   90.00
_cell.angle_gamma   90.00
#
_symmetry.space_group_name_H-M   'P 1'
#
loop_
_entity.id
_entity.type
_entity.pdbx_description
1 polymer ?
#
loop_
_entity_poly.entity_id
_entity_poly.type
_entity_poly.pdbx_seq_one_letter_code
_entity_poly.pdbx_strand_id
1 'polypeptide(L)'
;MSQRVRIGNNLLFVTEPEGKTIRAGKSVSVTPETISVQPYYTVRIFAGNRVVSEGAVTFKLIMKIDQVSFLVLDTMTLFPGEQYTKTYNAPGLGLAVKVESESGSGLNAVDVAVFGYKF
;
A
#
# COMPACT_ATOMS: atom_id res chain seq x y z
N MET A 1 27.87 -14.43 -7.15
CA MET A 1 26.98 -14.18 -8.31
C MET A 1 26.47 -12.75 -8.22
N SER A 2 26.87 -11.88 -9.14
CA SER A 2 26.41 -10.48 -9.19
C SER A 2 24.99 -10.46 -9.78
N GLN A 3 23.98 -10.24 -8.94
CA GLN A 3 22.63 -9.92 -9.42
C GLN A 3 22.71 -8.57 -10.15
N ARG A 4 22.56 -8.58 -11.48
CA ARG A 4 22.35 -7.36 -12.25
C ARG A 4 21.09 -6.68 -11.74
N VAL A 5 21.30 -5.68 -10.91
CA VAL A 5 20.28 -4.77 -10.44
C VAL A 5 19.65 -4.09 -11.65
N ARG A 6 18.35 -4.29 -11.88
CA ARG A 6 17.62 -3.57 -12.93
C ARG A 6 17.34 -2.15 -12.45
N ILE A 7 17.94 -1.18 -13.12
CA ILE A 7 17.67 0.25 -12.98
C ILE A 7 16.22 0.51 -13.43
N GLY A 8 15.45 1.27 -12.67
CA GLY A 8 14.09 1.68 -13.04
C GLY A 8 12.99 1.33 -12.02
N ASN A 9 11.73 1.40 -12.47
CA ASN A 9 10.57 1.07 -11.66
C ASN A 9 10.40 -0.45 -11.55
N ASN A 10 10.51 -0.97 -10.34
CA ASN A 10 10.35 -2.39 -10.04
C ASN A 10 9.02 -2.57 -9.31
N LEU A 11 8.14 -3.42 -9.83
CA LEU A 11 6.91 -3.80 -9.12
C LEU A 11 7.29 -4.64 -7.89
N LEU A 12 6.92 -4.16 -6.70
CA LEU A 12 7.19 -4.85 -5.42
C LEU A 12 5.99 -5.63 -4.92
N PHE A 13 4.79 -5.10 -5.18
CA PHE A 13 3.54 -5.68 -4.74
C PHE A 13 2.39 -5.15 -5.58
N VAL A 14 1.42 -6.01 -5.85
CA VAL A 14 0.10 -5.62 -6.39
C VAL A 14 -0.95 -6.53 -5.77
N THR A 15 -2.12 -5.98 -5.48
CA THR A 15 -3.29 -6.77 -5.10
C THR A 15 -3.70 -7.71 -6.24
N GLU A 16 -4.27 -8.86 -5.90
CA GLU A 16 -4.81 -9.78 -6.91
C GLU A 16 -5.91 -9.10 -7.74
N PRO A 17 -6.24 -9.61 -8.95
CA PRO A 17 -7.23 -8.99 -9.83
C PRO A 17 -8.61 -8.80 -9.21
N GLU A 18 -8.98 -9.63 -8.23
CA GLU A 18 -10.25 -9.50 -7.49
C GLU A 18 -10.23 -8.36 -6.45
N GLY A 19 -9.06 -7.77 -6.20
CA GLY A 19 -8.84 -6.75 -5.18
C GLY A 19 -8.81 -7.36 -3.78
N LYS A 20 -8.43 -6.55 -2.78
CA LYS A 20 -8.57 -6.95 -1.37
C LYS A 20 -9.94 -6.49 -0.87
N THR A 21 -10.74 -7.43 -0.38
CA THR A 21 -12.04 -7.13 0.20
C THR A 21 -11.94 -6.81 1.69
N ILE A 22 -12.73 -5.83 2.13
CA ILE A 22 -12.73 -5.29 3.48
C ILE A 22 -14.18 -5.14 3.91
N ARG A 23 -14.53 -5.76 5.04
CA ARG A 23 -15.87 -5.65 5.63
C ARG A 23 -15.98 -4.39 6.47
N ALA A 24 -17.20 -3.87 6.57
CA ALA A 24 -17.62 -2.79 7.48
C ALA A 24 -16.88 -2.79 8.82
N GLY A 25 -16.25 -1.66 9.16
CA GLY A 25 -15.61 -1.45 10.46
C GLY A 25 -14.42 -2.37 10.75
N LYS A 26 -13.88 -3.07 9.74
CA LYS A 26 -12.66 -3.88 9.89
C LYS A 26 -11.44 -3.12 9.39
N SER A 27 -10.34 -3.38 10.09
CA SER A 27 -8.98 -3.04 9.64
C SER A 27 -8.32 -4.31 9.12
N VAL A 28 -7.79 -4.26 7.90
CA VAL A 28 -7.04 -5.38 7.32
C VAL A 28 -5.70 -4.91 6.78
N SER A 29 -4.69 -5.76 6.91
CA SER A 29 -3.45 -5.59 6.16
C SER A 29 -3.70 -6.01 4.71
N VAL A 30 -3.43 -5.10 3.77
CA VAL A 30 -3.51 -5.41 2.34
C VAL A 30 -2.26 -6.18 1.89
N THR A 31 -1.13 -5.88 2.53
CA THR A 31 0.13 -6.61 2.33
C THR A 31 0.20 -7.85 3.22
N PRO A 32 0.82 -8.96 2.78
CA PRO A 32 0.91 -10.19 3.57
C PRO A 32 1.63 -10.01 4.91
N GLU A 33 2.71 -9.21 4.99
CA GLU A 33 3.33 -8.80 6.27
C GLU A 33 4.00 -7.42 6.16
N THR A 34 5.07 -7.32 5.36
CA THR A 34 5.78 -6.09 5.04
C THR A 34 6.54 -6.31 3.74
N ILE A 35 6.39 -5.41 2.77
CA ILE A 35 7.13 -5.44 1.50
C ILE A 35 8.53 -4.90 1.77
N SER A 36 9.57 -5.61 1.36
CA SER A 36 10.95 -5.09 1.48
C SER A 36 11.17 -3.92 0.52
N VAL A 37 11.57 -2.78 1.06
CA VAL A 37 11.87 -1.56 0.28
C VAL A 37 13.33 -1.13 0.40
N GLN A 38 14.13 -1.86 1.19
CA GLN A 38 15.54 -1.58 1.48
C GLN A 38 16.42 -1.27 0.26
N PRO A 39 16.29 -1.94 -0.91
CA PRO A 39 17.17 -1.66 -2.04
C PRO A 39 16.71 -0.47 -2.91
N TYR A 40 15.66 0.26 -2.52
CA TYR A 40 15.04 1.34 -3.30
C TYR A 40 15.16 2.68 -2.57
N TYR A 41 15.42 3.75 -3.33
CA TYR A 41 15.52 5.11 -2.78
C TYR A 41 14.14 5.75 -2.60
N THR A 42 13.23 5.44 -3.51
CA THR A 42 11.86 5.92 -3.48
C THR A 42 10.89 4.78 -3.74
N VAL A 43 9.69 4.94 -3.18
CA VAL A 43 8.55 4.05 -3.43
C VAL A 43 7.40 4.85 -3.98
N ARG A 44 6.83 4.38 -5.09
CA ARG A 44 5.57 4.90 -5.62
C ARG A 44 4.45 3.96 -5.20
N ILE A 45 3.41 4.54 -4.64
CA ILE A 45 2.25 3.80 -4.16
C ILE A 45 1.05 4.25 -4.98
N PHE A 46 0.38 3.28 -5.56
CA PHE A 46 -0.94 3.40 -6.15
C PHE A 46 -1.92 2.74 -5.18
N ALA A 47 -2.99 3.45 -4.85
CA ALA A 47 -4.10 2.92 -4.06
C ALA A 47 -5.41 3.34 -4.73
N GLY A 48 -6.38 2.45 -4.79
CA GLY A 48 -7.69 2.71 -5.37
C GLY A 48 -8.79 2.11 -4.53
N ASN A 49 -9.87 2.87 -4.35
CA ASN A 49 -11.12 2.34 -3.84
C ASN A 49 -12.03 2.04 -5.03
N ARG A 50 -12.42 0.78 -5.23
CA ARG A 50 -13.21 0.39 -6.41
C ARG A 50 -14.58 1.05 -6.38
N VAL A 51 -15.17 1.27 -7.56
CA VAL A 51 -16.52 1.83 -7.72
C VAL A 51 -17.60 0.95 -7.06
N VAL A 52 -17.34 -0.37 -6.94
CA VAL A 52 -18.25 -1.33 -6.30
C VAL A 52 -18.26 -1.25 -4.77
N SER A 53 -17.37 -0.46 -4.18
CA SER A 53 -17.30 -0.30 -2.72
C SER A 53 -18.48 0.50 -2.18
N GLU A 54 -18.98 0.08 -1.02
CA GLU A 54 -20.13 0.70 -0.38
C GLU A 54 -19.81 1.94 0.46
N GLY A 55 -18.52 2.28 0.66
CA GLY A 55 -18.16 3.50 1.39
C GLY A 55 -16.69 3.89 1.29
N ALA A 56 -16.34 4.88 2.13
CA ALA A 56 -14.98 5.40 2.19
C ALA A 56 -14.04 4.43 2.91
N VAL A 57 -12.80 4.41 2.45
CA VAL A 57 -11.77 3.53 3.01
C VAL A 57 -10.50 4.33 3.30
N THR A 58 -9.98 4.19 4.50
CA THR A 58 -8.78 4.88 4.96
C THR A 58 -7.57 3.96 4.84
N PHE A 59 -6.61 4.35 4.03
CA PHE A 59 -5.33 3.68 3.87
C PHE A 59 -4.31 4.31 4.82
N LYS A 60 -3.55 3.46 5.50
CA LYS A 60 -2.44 3.82 6.38
C LYS A 60 -1.18 3.15 5.85
N LEU A 61 -0.24 3.99 5.41
CA LEU A 61 1.07 3.55 4.95
C LEU A 61 2.01 3.54 6.15
N ILE A 62 2.54 2.36 6.48
CA ILE A 62 3.41 2.17 7.63
C ILE A 62 4.78 1.73 7.13
N MET A 63 5.79 2.53 7.37
CA MET A 63 7.17 2.21 7.04
C MET A 63 7.87 1.59 8.24
N LYS A 64 8.57 0.49 7.99
CA LYS A 64 9.48 -0.14 8.95
C LYS A 64 10.86 0.45 8.75
N ILE A 65 11.35 1.24 9.71
CA ILE A 65 12.64 1.96 9.61
C ILE A 65 13.79 1.04 10.02
N ASP A 66 13.62 0.28 11.11
CA ASP A 66 14.58 -0.73 11.58
C ASP A 66 13.83 -2.01 12.02
N GLN A 67 14.46 -2.88 12.82
CA GLN A 67 13.82 -4.13 13.25
C GLN A 67 12.58 -3.93 14.15
N VAL A 68 12.53 -2.83 14.91
CA VAL A 68 11.52 -2.55 15.95
C VAL A 68 10.76 -1.23 15.74
N SER A 69 11.30 -0.32 14.93
CA SER A 69 10.76 1.02 14.70
C SER A 69 9.85 1.05 13.47
N PHE A 70 8.62 1.51 13.71
CA PHE A 70 7.61 1.74 12.67
C PHE A 70 7.19 3.20 12.67
N LEU A 71 7.05 3.79 11.49
CA LEU A 71 6.59 5.15 11.28
C LEU A 71 5.38 5.14 10.34
N VAL A 72 4.36 5.92 10.66
CA VAL A 72 3.27 6.19 9.70
C VAL A 72 3.79 7.17 8.67
N LEU A 73 3.87 6.73 7.42
CA LEU A 73 4.37 7.51 6.29
C LEU A 73 3.30 8.46 5.75
N ASP A 74 2.07 7.96 5.62
CA ASP A 74 0.93 8.74 5.16
C ASP A 74 -0.38 8.08 5.62
N THR A 75 -1.45 8.87 5.67
CA THR A 75 -2.81 8.39 5.87
C THR A 75 -3.73 9.12 4.91
N MET A 76 -4.50 8.37 4.12
CA MET A 76 -5.39 8.93 3.10
C MET A 76 -6.73 8.21 3.13
N THR A 77 -7.81 8.94 2.92
CA THR A 77 -9.16 8.39 2.78
C THR A 77 -9.58 8.51 1.33
N LEU A 78 -10.06 7.40 0.74
CA LEU A 78 -10.55 7.34 -0.63
C LEU A 78 -12.03 6.94 -0.66
N PHE A 79 -12.83 7.71 -1.39
CA PHE A 79 -14.23 7.41 -1.66
C PHE A 79 -14.37 6.41 -2.83
N PRO A 80 -15.52 5.73 -2.98
CA PRO A 80 -15.72 4.77 -4.06
C PRO A 80 -15.42 5.37 -5.45
N GLY A 81 -14.56 4.70 -6.21
CA GLY A 81 -14.09 5.15 -7.53
C GLY A 81 -12.87 6.06 -7.50
N GLU A 82 -12.43 6.54 -6.34
CA GLU A 82 -11.24 7.37 -6.22
C GLU A 82 -9.95 6.56 -6.29
N GLN A 83 -8.94 7.21 -6.87
CA GLN A 83 -7.60 6.67 -7.01
C GLN A 83 -6.58 7.66 -6.46
N TYR A 84 -5.51 7.11 -5.94
CA TYR A 84 -4.43 7.85 -5.33
C TYR A 84 -3.10 7.34 -5.84
N THR A 85 -2.22 8.26 -6.24
CA THR A 85 -0.84 7.92 -6.60
C THR A 85 0.10 8.95 -6.01
N LYS A 86 1.07 8.50 -5.23
CA LYS A 86 2.13 9.37 -4.69
C LYS A 86 3.45 8.63 -4.59
N THR A 87 4.52 9.39 -4.69
CA THR A 87 5.89 8.90 -4.51
C THR A 87 6.41 9.40 -3.17
N TYR A 88 7.06 8.50 -2.42
CA TYR A 88 7.65 8.77 -1.12
C TYR A 88 9.13 8.39 -1.14
N ASN A 89 9.91 9.08 -0.31
CA ASN A 89 11.25 8.60 0.01
C ASN A 89 11.14 7.33 0.86
N ALA A 90 11.99 6.35 0.60
CA ALA A 90 11.98 5.06 1.28
C ALA A 90 13.23 4.88 2.16
N PRO A 91 13.38 5.62 3.27
CA PRO A 91 14.54 5.45 4.16
C PRO A 91 14.53 4.13 4.94
N GLY A 92 13.40 3.40 4.94
CA GLY A 92 13.21 2.20 5.75
C GLY A 92 13.57 0.87 5.09
N LEU A 93 13.47 -0.19 5.88
CA LEU A 93 13.66 -1.59 5.45
C LEU A 93 12.41 -2.18 4.78
N GLY A 94 11.23 -1.69 5.17
CA GLY A 94 9.97 -2.26 4.69
C GLY A 94 8.78 -1.31 4.68
N LEU A 95 7.74 -1.68 3.94
CA LEU A 95 6.47 -0.97 3.84
C LEU A 95 5.29 -1.93 4.07
N ALA A 96 4.37 -1.56 4.93
CA ALA A 96 3.09 -2.22 5.14
C ALA A 96 1.94 -1.26 4.79
N VAL A 97 0.89 -1.80 4.19
CA VAL A 97 -0.32 -1.04 3.86
C VAL A 97 -1.49 -1.62 4.65
N LYS A 98 -2.01 -0.84 5.58
CA LYS A 98 -3.22 -1.17 6.34
C LYS A 98 -4.38 -0.36 5.82
N VAL A 99 -5.56 -0.97 5.82
CA VAL A 99 -6.77 -0.34 5.29
C VAL A 99 -7.93 -0.55 6.25
N GLU A 100 -8.65 0.53 6.52
CA GLU A 100 -9.77 0.61 7.45
C GLU A 100 -11.03 1.07 6.71
N SER A 101 -12.08 0.25 6.78
CA SER A 101 -13.39 0.60 6.22
C SER A 101 -14.24 1.35 7.26
N GLU A 102 -14.95 2.38 6.81
CA GLU A 102 -15.89 3.12 7.66
C GLU A 102 -16.98 2.21 8.23
N SER A 103 -17.32 2.40 9.51
CA SER A 103 -18.41 1.68 10.16
C SER A 103 -19.74 1.93 9.44
N GLY A 104 -20.43 0.86 9.04
CA GLY A 104 -21.70 0.96 8.31
C GLY A 104 -21.57 0.96 6.78
N SER A 105 -20.37 1.07 6.22
CA SER A 105 -20.12 0.77 4.80
C SER A 105 -20.04 -0.75 4.63
N GLY A 106 -20.86 -1.39 3.79
CA GLY A 106 -20.93 -2.86 3.72
C GLY A 106 -19.65 -3.52 3.22
N LEU A 107 -19.62 -3.98 1.97
CA LEU A 107 -18.41 -4.57 1.39
C LEU A 107 -17.63 -3.50 0.60
N ASN A 108 -16.34 -3.39 0.90
CA ASN A 108 -15.42 -2.51 0.17
C ASN A 108 -14.33 -3.34 -0.51
N ALA A 109 -13.94 -2.95 -1.72
CA ALA A 109 -12.88 -3.58 -2.49
C ALA A 109 -11.81 -2.55 -2.84
N VAL A 110 -10.56 -2.87 -2.51
CA VAL A 110 -9.43 -1.96 -2.71
C VAL A 110 -8.34 -2.58 -3.56
N ASP A 111 -7.69 -1.74 -4.35
CA ASP A 111 -6.50 -2.09 -5.11
C ASP A 111 -5.29 -1.32 -4.58
N VAL A 112 -4.15 -2.01 -4.48
CA VAL A 112 -2.89 -1.39 -4.08
C VAL A 112 -1.78 -1.94 -4.95
N ALA A 113 -0.94 -1.05 -5.49
CA ALA A 113 0.31 -1.42 -6.13
C ALA A 113 1.46 -0.59 -5.54
N VAL A 114 2.60 -1.24 -5.30
CA VAL A 114 3.81 -0.62 -4.77
C VAL A 114 4.94 -0.85 -5.75
N PHE A 115 5.58 0.23 -6.16
CA PHE A 115 6.75 0.20 -7.04
C PHE A 115 7.95 0.79 -6.31
N GLY A 116 9.09 0.12 -6.40
CA GLY A 116 10.37 0.60 -5.90
C GLY A 116 11.21 1.14 -7.04
N TYR A 117 11.85 2.28 -6.83
CA TYR A 117 12.78 2.85 -7.79
C TYR A 117 14.20 2.84 -7.22
N LYS A 118 15.14 2.33 -8.03
CA LYS A 118 16.58 2.39 -7.77
C LYS A 118 17.33 2.79 -9.03
N PHE A 119 18.40 3.55 -8.83
CA PHE A 119 19.38 3.91 -9.85
C PHE A 119 20.37 2.78 -10.11
#